data_AF-A0A1W1DE95-F1
#
_entry.id   AF-A0A1W1DE95-F1
#
_cell.length_a   1.000
_cell.length_b   1.000
_cell.length_c   1.000
_cell.angle_alpha   90.00
_cell.angle_beta   90.00
_cell.angle_gamma   90.00
#
_symmetry.space_group_name_H-M   'P 1'
#
loop_
_entity.id
_entity.type
_entity.pdbx_description
1 polymer ?
#
loop_
_entity_poly.entity_id
_entity_poly.type
_entity_poly.pdbx_seq_one_letter_code
_entity_poly.pdbx_strand_id
1 'polypeptide(L)' 'MYDRLFTLENPGKNDHFEELINPKSLVVTYGMVEPTMANAEPEMAYQFEREGYFCRDNKDIDEIVFNRTVSLRDTWNN' A
#
# COMPACT_ATOMS: atom_id res chain seq x y z
N MET A 1 -3.78 -0.49 -1.16
CA MET A 1 -3.43 0.53 -0.14
C MET A 1 -3.15 -0.17 1.18
N TYR A 2 -2.01 0.13 1.79
CA TYR A 2 -1.60 -0.49 3.05
C TYR A 2 -1.81 0.45 4.24
N ASP A 3 -2.07 -0.15 5.40
CA ASP A 3 -2.10 0.44 6.74
C ASP A 3 -1.40 -0.53 7.72
N ARG A 4 -1.28 -0.15 8.99
CA ARG A 4 -0.69 -0.98 10.06
C ARG A 4 -1.34 -2.37 10.08
N LEU A 5 -0.50 -3.41 10.16
CA LEU A 5 -0.93 -4.81 10.18
C LEU A 5 -1.75 -5.14 11.43
N PHE A 6 -1.47 -4.49 12.55
CA PHE A 6 -2.13 -4.73 13.83
C PHE A 6 -2.89 -3.49 14.30
N THR A 7 -3.96 -3.71 15.05
CA THR A 7 -4.77 -2.64 15.65
C THR A 7 -4.10 -2.01 16.87
N LEU A 8 -3.19 -2.73 17.53
CA LEU A 8 -2.42 -2.27 18.68
C LEU A 8 -0.97 -1.93 18.29
N GLU A 9 -0.38 -0.97 19.01
CA GLU A 9 1.03 -0.59 18.84
C GLU A 9 2.00 -1.70 19.24
N ASN A 10 1.64 -2.51 20.25
CA ASN A 10 2.45 -3.63 20.72
C ASN A 10 1.62 -4.93 20.81
N PRO A 11 1.38 -5.61 19.68
CA PRO A 11 0.57 -6.82 19.62
C PRO A 11 1.23 -8.01 20.33
N GLY A 12 2.56 -8.04 20.45
CA GLY A 12 3.32 -9.15 21.05
C GLY A 12 3.17 -9.28 22.58
N LYS A 13 2.46 -8.35 23.23
CA LYS A 13 2.07 -8.46 24.65
C LYS A 13 0.76 -9.22 24.86
N ASN A 14 0.05 -9.57 23.79
CA ASN A 14 -1.16 -10.36 23.84
C ASN A 14 -0.84 -11.81 23.46
N ASP A 15 -1.39 -12.77 24.21
CA ASP A 15 -1.23 -14.20 23.94
C ASP A 15 -1.88 -14.62 22.60
N HIS A 16 -2.88 -13.86 22.14
CA HIS A 16 -3.62 -14.05 20.88
C HIS A 16 -3.43 -12.87 19.92
N PHE A 17 -2.21 -12.67 19.42
CA PHE A 17 -1.89 -11.56 18.53
C PHE A 17 -2.59 -11.66 17.17
N GLU A 18 -2.98 -12.85 16.74
CA GLU A 18 -3.74 -13.14 15.53
C GLU A 18 -5.13 -12.47 15.52
N GLU A 19 -5.75 -12.30 16.68
CA GLU A 19 -7.02 -11.59 16.83
C GLU A 19 -6.87 -10.07 16.66
N LEU A 20 -5.63 -9.57 16.76
CA LEU A 20 -5.29 -8.15 16.64
C LEU A 20 -4.97 -7.73 15.20
N ILE A 21 -5.07 -8.63 14.23
CA ILE A 21 -4.85 -8.31 12.81
C ILE A 21 -5.88 -7.26 12.39
N ASN A 22 -5.39 -6.15 11.83
CA ASN A 22 -6.21 -5.09 11.31
C ASN A 22 -6.87 -5.58 10.00
N PRO A 23 -8.21 -5.71 9.94
CA PRO A 23 -8.89 -6.11 8.71
C PRO A 23 -8.78 -5.07 7.59
N LYS A 24 -8.36 -3.84 7.91
CA LYS A 24 -8.10 -2.76 6.96
C LYS A 24 -6.61 -2.57 6.66
N SER A 25 -5.74 -3.49 7.09
CA SER A 25 -4.30 -3.45 6.80
C SER A 25 -3.99 -3.48 5.30
N LEU A 26 -4.88 -4.07 4.50
CA LEU A 26 -4.87 -4.02 3.05
C LEU A 26 -6.26 -3.64 2.53
N VAL A 27 -6.31 -2.61 1.70
CA VAL A 27 -7.49 -2.23 0.93
C VAL A 27 -7.13 -2.23 -0.55
N VAL A 28 -7.75 -3.10 -1.34
CA VAL A 28 -7.57 -3.14 -2.80
C VAL A 28 -8.50 -2.12 -3.44
N THR A 29 -7.95 -1.29 -4.32
CA THR A 29 -8.67 -0.21 -5.01
C THR A 29 -8.36 -0.27 -6.49
N TYR A 30 -9.36 -0.01 -7.32
CA TYR A 30 -9.21 0.07 -8.77
C TYR A 30 -9.22 1.52 -9.21
N GLY A 31 -8.34 1.87 -10.15
CA GLY A 31 -8.17 3.22 -10.64
C GLY A 31 -7.54 3.23 -12.02
N MET A 32 -7.28 4.43 -12.53
CA MET A 32 -6.61 4.64 -13.81
C MET A 32 -5.22 5.23 -13.57
N VAL A 33 -4.26 4.80 -14.38
CA VAL A 33 -2.89 5.32 -14.42
C VAL A 33 -2.56 5.72 -15.84
N GLU A 34 -1.50 6.52 -16.01
CA GLU A 34 -1.04 6.91 -17.34
C GLU A 34 -0.62 5.70 -18.20
N PRO A 35 -0.77 5.76 -19.53
CA PRO A 35 -0.37 4.67 -20.42
C PRO A 35 1.12 4.31 -20.33
N THR A 36 1.97 5.27 -19.96
CA THR A 36 3.42 5.10 -19.74
C THR A 36 3.73 4.07 -18.65
N MET A 37 2.82 3.90 -17.69
CA MET A 37 2.96 2.98 -16.57
C MET A 37 2.69 1.52 -16.93
N ALA A 38 2.24 1.22 -18.16
CA ALA A 38 2.01 -0.16 -18.61
C ALA A 38 3.27 -1.03 -18.54
N ASN A 39 4.42 -0.43 -18.84
CA ASN A 39 5.73 -1.08 -18.81
C ASN A 39 6.55 -0.64 -17.59
N ALA A 40 5.90 -0.24 -16.49
CA ALA A 40 6.60 0.08 -15.26
C ALA A 40 7.42 -1.13 -14.79
N GLU A 41 8.65 -0.89 -14.36
CA GLU A 41 9.53 -1.94 -13.87
C GLU A 41 9.08 -2.39 -12.47
N PRO A 42 9.03 -3.69 -12.18
CA PRO A 42 8.79 -4.20 -10.84
C PRO A 42 9.80 -3.62 -9.84
N GLU A 43 9.35 -3.41 -8.60
CA GLU A 43 10.20 -2.94 -7.48
C GLU A 43 10.79 -1.52 -7.63
N MET A 44 10.59 -0.87 -8.78
CA MET A 44 10.93 0.54 -8.96
C MET A 44 9.88 1.46 -8.34
N ALA A 45 10.35 2.50 -7.64
CA ALA A 45 9.49 3.48 -7.00
C ALA A 45 9.10 4.60 -7.96
N TYR A 46 7.80 4.86 -8.06
CA TYR A 46 7.18 5.92 -8.84
C TYR A 46 6.38 6.83 -7.92
N GLN A 47 6.46 8.14 -8.16
CA GLN A 47 5.64 9.10 -7.43
C GLN A 47 4.34 9.34 -8.20
N PHE A 48 3.21 8.95 -7.63
CA PHE A 48 1.91 9.38 -8.14
C PHE A 48 1.63 10.74 -7.54
N GLU A 49 1.50 11.74 -8.42
CA GLU A 49 1.38 13.13 -8.00
C GLU A 49 0.22 13.30 -7.01
N ARG A 50 0.51 14.00 -5.90
CA ARG A 50 -0.43 14.29 -4.79
C ARG A 50 -0.93 13.08 -4.00
N GLU A 51 -0.63 11.85 -4.42
CA GLU A 51 -1.07 10.62 -3.74
C GLU A 51 0.02 10.02 -2.84
N GLY A 52 1.20 9.77 -3.41
CA GLY A 52 2.24 9.03 -2.69
C GLY A 52 3.26 8.36 -3.61
N TYR A 53 4.07 7.50 -3.01
CA TYR A 53 5.01 6.66 -3.72
C TYR A 53 4.44 5.24 -3.86
N PHE A 54 4.57 4.68 -5.06
CA PHE A 54 4.06 3.38 -5.45
C PHE A 54 5.14 2.58 -6.17
N CYS A 55 5.10 1.26 -6.09
CA CYS A 55 5.91 0.37 -6.91
C CYS A 55 5.05 -0.69 -7.57
N ARG A 56 5.45 -1.16 -8.75
CA ARG A 56 4.77 -2.28 -9.41
C ARG A 56 5.06 -3.57 -8.63
N ASP A 57 4.02 -4.36 -8.39
CA ASP A 57 4.15 -5.68 -7.77
C ASP A 57 4.99 -6.59 -8.68
N ASN A 58 5.87 -7.40 -8.08
CA ASN A 58 6.75 -8.32 -8.81
C ASN A 58 6.06 -9.65 -9.15
N LYS A 59 4.81 -9.81 -8.71
CA LYS A 59 4.00 -10.97 -9.04
C LYS A 59 3.63 -10.95 -10.51
N ASP A 60 3.78 -12.12 -11.12
CA ASP A 60 3.37 -12.39 -12.50
C ASP A 60 1.84 -12.52 -12.55
N ILE A 61 1.17 -11.38 -12.69
CA ILE A 61 -0.28 -11.25 -12.77
C ILE A 61 -0.58 -10.54 -14.10
N ASP A 62 -1.61 -11.00 -14.82
CA ASP A 62 -2.09 -10.39 -16.07
C ASP A 62 -2.57 -8.94 -15.92
N GLU A 63 -2.62 -8.43 -14.68
CA GLU A 63 -3.08 -7.09 -14.32
C GLU A 63 -1.92 -6.23 -13.79
N ILE A 64 -1.98 -4.94 -14.10
CA ILE A 64 -1.00 -3.98 -13.57
C ILE A 64 -1.39 -3.62 -12.14
N VAL A 65 -0.64 -4.16 -11.18
CA VAL A 65 -0.86 -3.91 -9.74
C VAL A 65 0.23 -3.01 -9.17
N PHE A 66 -0.18 -1.98 -8.43
CA PHE A 66 0.71 -1.07 -7.72
C PHE A 66 0.53 -1.18 -6.21
N ASN A 67 1.65 -1.33 -5.50
CA ASN A 67 1.74 -1.28 -4.06
C ASN A 67 2.09 0.14 -3.61
N ARG A 68 1.33 0.70 -2.67
CA ARG A 68 1.64 2.01 -2.08
C ARG A 68 2.72 1.85 -1.00
N THR A 69 3.90 2.38 -1.25
CA THR A 69 5.03 2.38 -0.30
C THR A 69 4.75 3.33 0.86
N VAL A 70 4.37 4.57 0.55
CA VAL A 70 4.06 5.59 1.56
C VAL A 70 3.18 6.68 0.94
N SER A 71 2.27 7.26 1.72
CA SER A 71 1.55 8.47 1.32
C SER A 71 2.46 9.69 1.39
N LEU A 72 2.10 10.76 0.66
CA LEU A 72 2.75 12.05 0.89
C LEU A 72 2.45 12.56 2.30
N ARG A 73 3.32 13.43 2.80
CA ARG A 73 3.09 14.11 4.08
C ARG A 73 1.91 15.06 3.92
N ASP A 74 0.75 14.63 4.39
CA ASP A 74 -0.42 15.49 4.53
C ASP A 74 -0.35 16.21 5.89
N THR A 75 -0.33 17.54 5.88
CA THR A 75 -0.29 18.37 7.09
C THR A 75 -1.66 18.97 7.45
N TRP A 76 -2.73 18.58 6.75
CA TRP A 76 -4.05 19.18 6.92
C TRP A 76 -4.99 18.40 7.86
N ASN A 77 -4.59 17.22 8.34
CA ASN A 77 -5.37 16.47 9.33
C ASN A 77 -4.93 16.83 10.76
N ASN A 78 -5.70 17.74 11.38
CA ASN A 78 -5.82 17.91 12.83
C ASN A 78 -6.85 16.93 13.39
#